data_AF-A0A7C5T5T8-F1
#
_entry.id   AF-A0A7C5T5T8-F1
#
_cell.length_a   1.000
_cell.length_b   1.000
_cell.length_c   1.000
_cell.angle_alpha   90.00
_cell.angle_beta   90.00
_cell.angle_gamma   90.00
#
_symmetry.space_group_name_H-M   'P 1'
#
loop_
_entity.id
_entity.type
_entity.pdbx_description
1 polymer ?
#
loop_
_entity_poly.entity_id
_entity_poly.type
_entity_poly.pdbx_seq_one_letter_code
_entity_poly.pdbx_strand_id
1 'polypeptide(L)'
;MNKAELGRVGECVAEAFLRQRGFSVWRPDEFIRLLELAAIYGVVGGECGQEPKEPLTFSVPTEAGHFHVTYWRGRCVPHEGRTATPIEHSIYTPCLKRCIEGSLGEQLLSTLSPVAVELLAYRKALKTVDLFAFKDGVVYAVEVKTNSGKLSEKQWEKTLVLRLLRHLAVHVYLQNPLVEINQL
;
A
#
# COMPACT_ATOMS: atom_id res chain seq x y z
N MET A 1 -25.08 15.14 8.87
CA MET A 1 -23.80 14.61 8.37
C MET A 1 -23.59 15.15 6.97
N ASN A 2 -22.48 15.83 6.69
CA ASN A 2 -22.19 16.38 5.37
C ASN A 2 -21.74 15.25 4.40
N LYS A 3 -21.62 15.55 3.10
CA LYS A 3 -21.26 14.53 2.09
C LYS A 3 -19.89 13.89 2.34
N ALA A 4 -18.92 14.65 2.85
CA ALA A 4 -17.58 14.14 3.13
C ALA A 4 -17.58 13.17 4.32
N GLU A 5 -18.31 13.49 5.39
CA GLU A 5 -18.51 12.61 6.53
C GLU A 5 -19.23 11.31 6.13
N LEU A 6 -20.25 11.39 5.26
CA LEU A 6 -20.92 10.22 4.67
C LEU A 6 -19.96 9.34 3.88
N GLY A 7 -19.09 9.92 3.06
CA GLY A 7 -18.04 9.19 2.34
C GLY A 7 -17.11 8.43 3.29
N ARG A 8 -16.57 9.12 4.30
CA ARG A 8 -15.68 8.50 5.29
C ARG A 8 -16.35 7.35 6.06
N VAL A 9 -17.62 7.52 6.45
CA VAL A 9 -18.39 6.44 7.10
C VAL A 9 -18.55 5.25 6.14
N GLY A 10 -18.88 5.51 4.88
CA GLY A 10 -18.96 4.47 3.84
C GLY A 10 -17.66 3.69 3.69
N GLU A 11 -16.53 4.38 3.60
CA GLU A 11 -15.21 3.75 3.50
C GLU A 11 -14.87 2.89 4.73
N CYS A 12 -15.17 3.36 5.95
CA CYS A 12 -14.97 2.58 7.16
C CYS A 12 -15.81 1.29 7.17
N VAL A 13 -17.06 1.37 6.72
CA VAL A 13 -17.94 0.19 6.61
C VAL A 13 -17.43 -0.78 5.54
N ALA A 14 -17.01 -0.27 4.39
CA ALA A 14 -16.43 -1.07 3.31
C ALA A 14 -15.14 -1.77 3.76
N GLU A 15 -14.25 -1.07 4.46
CA GLU A 15 -13.01 -1.61 5.03
C GLU A 15 -13.30 -2.78 5.99
N ALA A 16 -14.21 -2.57 6.93
CA ALA A 16 -14.60 -3.61 7.89
C ALA A 16 -15.22 -4.84 7.18
N PHE A 17 -16.10 -4.60 6.21
CA PHE A 17 -16.75 -5.65 5.44
C PHE A 17 -15.79 -6.49 4.60
N LEU A 18 -14.83 -5.84 3.91
CA LEU A 18 -13.79 -6.53 3.15
C LEU A 18 -12.90 -7.37 4.08
N ARG A 19 -12.48 -6.83 5.23
CA ARG A 19 -11.69 -7.59 6.21
C ARG A 19 -12.43 -8.82 6.75
N GLN A 20 -13.72 -8.71 7.03
CA GLN A 20 -14.56 -9.85 7.44
C GLN A 20 -14.62 -10.96 6.38
N ARG A 21 -14.41 -10.62 5.10
CA ARG A 21 -14.34 -11.58 3.98
C ARG A 21 -12.92 -12.04 3.64
N GLY A 22 -11.95 -11.77 4.52
CA GLY A 22 -10.57 -12.25 4.42
C GLY A 22 -9.68 -11.43 3.49
N PHE A 23 -10.05 -10.19 3.16
CA PHE A 23 -9.14 -9.28 2.45
C PHE A 23 -8.19 -8.59 3.44
N SER A 24 -6.94 -8.42 3.03
CA SER A 24 -6.07 -7.38 3.60
C SER A 24 -6.47 -6.05 2.97
N VAL A 25 -6.70 -5.01 3.78
CA VAL A 25 -7.24 -3.73 3.31
C VAL A 25 -6.42 -2.57 3.86
N TRP A 26 -6.09 -1.63 2.98
CA TRP A 26 -5.24 -0.48 3.27
C TRP A 26 -5.81 0.81 2.71
N ARG A 27 -5.54 1.91 3.41
CA ARG A 27 -5.73 3.27 2.89
C ARG A 27 -4.67 3.60 1.83
N PRO A 28 -4.87 4.62 0.99
CA PRO A 28 -3.94 4.93 -0.09
C PRO A 28 -2.49 5.15 0.35
N ASP A 29 -2.26 5.93 1.41
CA ASP A 29 -0.91 6.20 1.90
C ASP A 29 -0.24 4.94 2.47
N GLU A 30 -1.02 4.05 3.09
CA GLU A 30 -0.53 2.75 3.56
C GLU A 30 -0.17 1.84 2.38
N PHE A 31 -1.03 1.74 1.36
CA PHE A 31 -0.74 0.93 0.17
C PHE A 31 0.47 1.44 -0.60
N ILE A 32 0.58 2.77 -0.78
CA ILE A 32 1.77 3.40 -1.36
C ILE A 32 3.00 2.99 -0.58
N ARG A 33 2.96 3.00 0.76
CA ARG A 33 4.07 2.56 1.59
C ARG A 33 4.45 1.09 1.34
N LEU A 34 3.49 0.20 1.10
CA LEU A 34 3.78 -1.20 0.73
C LEU A 34 4.50 -1.29 -0.62
N LEU A 35 4.09 -0.50 -1.61
CA LEU A 35 4.77 -0.41 -2.91
C LEU A 35 6.21 0.11 -2.75
N GLU A 36 6.43 1.11 -1.89
CA GLU A 36 7.78 1.63 -1.60
C GLU A 36 8.69 0.53 -1.05
N LEU A 37 8.21 -0.24 -0.08
CA LEU A 37 8.96 -1.37 0.48
C LEU A 37 9.23 -2.44 -0.58
N ALA A 38 8.23 -2.78 -1.40
CA ALA A 38 8.39 -3.76 -2.48
C ALA A 38 9.39 -3.31 -3.57
N ALA A 39 9.42 -2.01 -3.89
CA ALA A 39 10.39 -1.42 -4.81
C ALA A 39 11.81 -1.46 -4.24
N ILE A 40 11.97 -1.13 -2.95
CA ILE A 40 13.25 -1.21 -2.25
C ILE A 40 13.78 -2.65 -2.25
N TYR A 41 12.90 -3.64 -1.99
CA TYR A 41 13.29 -5.04 -2.01
C TYR A 41 13.93 -5.48 -3.33
N GLY A 42 13.43 -4.98 -4.46
CA GLY A 42 13.93 -5.30 -5.80
C GLY A 42 15.31 -4.71 -6.11
N VAL A 43 15.74 -3.64 -5.42
CA VAL A 43 17.02 -2.95 -5.69
C VAL A 43 18.09 -3.20 -4.65
N VAL A 44 17.71 -3.63 -3.45
CA VAL A 44 18.67 -4.01 -2.41
C VAL A 44 19.32 -5.35 -2.77
N GLY A 45 20.63 -5.44 -2.67
CA GLY A 45 21.42 -6.65 -2.94
C GLY A 45 22.32 -7.04 -1.78
N GLY A 46 22.82 -8.28 -1.79
CA GLY A 46 23.76 -8.79 -0.78
C GLY A 46 23.09 -9.44 0.44
N GLU A 47 23.92 -9.85 1.40
CA GLU A 47 23.51 -10.47 2.65
C GLU A 47 23.76 -9.53 3.83
N CYS A 48 22.85 -9.52 4.80
CA CYS A 48 23.01 -8.79 6.04
C CYS A 48 24.06 -9.50 6.93
N GLY A 49 25.30 -9.04 6.87
CA GLY A 49 26.40 -9.61 7.67
C GLY A 49 26.39 -9.19 9.14
N GLN A 50 25.74 -8.07 9.47
CA GLN A 50 25.75 -7.50 10.83
C GLN A 50 24.50 -6.66 11.11
N GLU A 51 23.92 -6.81 12.30
CA GLU A 51 22.85 -5.93 12.80
C GLU A 51 23.41 -4.57 13.24
N PRO A 52 22.71 -3.45 12.99
CA PRO A 52 23.11 -2.17 13.55
C PRO A 52 23.04 -2.20 15.08
N LYS A 53 23.71 -1.25 15.74
CA LYS A 53 23.75 -1.16 17.21
C LYS A 53 22.55 -0.41 17.82
N GLU A 54 21.85 0.36 16.99
CA GLU A 54 20.64 1.12 17.32
C GLU A 54 19.72 1.18 16.08
N PRO A 55 18.44 1.58 16.22
CA PRO A 55 17.55 1.75 15.08
C PRO A 55 18.09 2.78 14.09
N LEU A 56 18.22 2.40 12.81
CA LEU A 56 18.73 3.26 11.75
C LEU A 56 17.65 3.53 10.71
N THR A 57 17.46 4.82 10.41
CA THR A 57 16.59 5.30 9.32
C THR A 57 17.40 5.46 8.05
N PHE A 58 17.04 4.68 7.04
CA PHE A 58 17.62 4.73 5.69
C PHE A 58 16.72 5.58 4.80
N SER A 59 17.26 6.68 4.29
CA SER A 59 16.64 7.41 3.18
C SER A 59 17.03 6.73 1.87
N VAL A 60 16.07 6.07 1.22
CA VAL A 60 16.29 5.39 -0.05
C VAL A 60 15.78 6.29 -1.17
N PRO A 61 16.65 6.72 -2.10
CA PRO A 61 16.22 7.47 -3.28
C PRO A 61 15.47 6.55 -4.23
N THR A 62 14.42 7.09 -4.86
CA THR A 62 13.63 6.42 -5.88
C THR A 62 13.26 7.41 -6.97
N GLU A 63 12.78 6.92 -8.12
CA GLU A 63 12.32 7.79 -9.21
C GLU A 63 11.16 8.72 -8.78
N ALA A 64 10.42 8.35 -7.73
CA ALA A 64 9.31 9.12 -7.16
C ALA A 64 9.70 10.01 -5.96
N GLY A 65 11.00 10.18 -5.67
CA GLY A 65 11.52 11.00 -4.58
C GLY A 65 12.35 10.19 -3.58
N HIS A 66 12.08 10.32 -2.28
CA HIS A 66 12.78 9.59 -1.23
C HIS A 66 11.79 8.92 -0.29
N PHE A 67 12.15 7.75 0.20
CA PHE A 67 11.42 7.03 1.25
C PHE A 67 12.33 6.75 2.42
N HIS A 68 11.77 6.81 3.62
CA HIS A 68 12.51 6.52 4.85
C HIS A 68 12.11 5.14 5.34
N VAL A 69 13.06 4.24 5.56
CA VAL A 69 12.81 2.93 6.20
C VAL A 69 13.69 2.85 7.42
N THR A 70 13.08 2.70 8.60
CA THR A 70 13.84 2.43 9.81
C THR A 70 13.97 0.93 10.00
N TYR A 71 15.21 0.46 10.13
CA TYR A 71 15.52 -0.94 10.43
C TYR A 71 15.99 -1.11 11.86
N TRP A 72 15.46 -2.13 12.53
CA TRP A 72 15.96 -2.57 13.82
C TRP A 72 15.72 -4.06 14.06
N ARG A 73 16.79 -4.83 14.26
CA ARG A 73 16.75 -6.25 14.68
C ARG A 73 15.76 -7.09 13.86
N GLY A 74 15.95 -7.10 12.54
CA GLY A 74 15.13 -7.87 11.61
C GLY A 74 13.76 -7.28 11.30
N ARG A 75 13.44 -6.05 11.75
CA ARG A 75 12.11 -5.45 11.57
C ARG A 75 12.17 -4.06 10.95
N CYS A 76 11.22 -3.76 10.07
CA CYS A 76 10.97 -2.39 9.65
C CYS A 76 10.11 -1.72 10.75
N VAL A 77 10.67 -0.74 11.46
CA VAL A 77 9.96 -0.09 12.57
C VAL A 77 9.28 1.20 12.10
N PRO A 78 8.09 1.52 12.65
CA PRO A 78 7.30 2.67 12.18
C PRO A 78 7.86 4.02 12.64
N HIS A 79 8.69 4.03 13.67
CA HIS A 79 9.30 5.24 14.20
C HIS A 79 10.64 5.51 13.53
N GLU A 80 10.93 6.79 13.26
CA GLU A 80 12.25 7.19 12.80
C GLU A 80 13.27 6.95 13.92
N GLY A 81 14.31 6.18 13.58
CA GLY A 81 15.53 6.08 14.36
C GLY A 81 16.52 7.17 13.95
N ARG A 82 17.79 6.96 14.27
CA ARG A 82 18.85 7.86 13.82
C ARG A 82 19.04 7.71 12.31
N THR A 83 19.18 8.81 11.58
CA THR A 83 19.57 8.78 10.17
C THR A 83 20.90 8.05 9.97
N ALA A 84 20.91 7.05 9.11
CA ALA A 84 22.12 6.30 8.75
C ALA A 84 23.13 7.24 8.06
N THR A 85 24.40 7.14 8.44
CA THR A 85 25.49 7.78 7.69
C THR A 85 25.66 7.09 6.32
N PRO A 86 26.33 7.71 5.34
CA PRO A 86 26.56 7.10 4.04
C PRO A 86 27.26 5.72 4.10
N ILE A 87 28.20 5.55 5.04
CA ILE A 87 28.91 4.28 5.25
C ILE A 87 27.95 3.21 5.80
N GLU A 88 27.14 3.58 6.78
CA GLU A 88 26.15 2.67 7.38
C GLU A 88 25.07 2.28 6.38
N HIS A 89 24.72 3.19 5.46
CA HIS A 89 23.84 2.91 4.33
C HIS A 89 24.38 1.72 3.53
N SER A 90 25.64 1.76 3.09
CA SER A 90 26.23 0.65 2.33
C SER A 90 26.32 -0.66 3.13
N ILE A 91 26.60 -0.59 4.44
CA ILE A 91 26.79 -1.79 5.28
C ILE A 91 25.45 -2.46 5.60
N TYR A 92 24.43 -1.70 5.96
CA TYR A 92 23.19 -2.21 6.55
C TYR A 92 22.00 -2.21 5.60
N THR A 93 22.09 -1.60 4.42
CA THR A 93 21.03 -1.67 3.40
C THR A 93 20.62 -3.12 3.06
N PRO A 94 21.54 -4.12 2.97
CA PRO A 94 21.14 -5.52 2.79
C PRO A 94 20.20 -6.06 3.87
N CYS A 95 20.28 -5.53 5.10
CA CYS A 95 19.41 -5.92 6.22
C CYS A 95 17.95 -5.50 6.01
N LEU A 96 17.68 -4.53 5.13
CA LEU A 96 16.32 -4.14 4.78
C LEU A 96 15.52 -5.29 4.16
N LYS A 97 16.17 -6.24 3.47
CA LYS A 97 15.47 -7.39 2.88
C LYS A 97 14.68 -8.19 3.90
N ARG A 98 15.33 -8.61 4.98
CA ARG A 98 14.68 -9.40 6.05
C ARG A 98 13.52 -8.64 6.68
N CYS A 99 13.69 -7.33 6.84
CA CYS A 99 12.65 -6.46 7.37
C CYS A 99 11.45 -6.40 6.44
N ILE A 100 11.68 -6.19 5.14
CA ILE A 100 10.63 -6.07 4.13
C ILE A 100 9.90 -7.40 3.96
N GLU A 101 10.62 -8.52 3.92
CA GLU A 101 10.05 -9.88 3.89
C GLU A 101 9.12 -10.12 5.09
N GLY A 102 9.57 -9.74 6.29
CA GLY A 102 8.75 -9.85 7.50
C GLY A 102 7.53 -8.91 7.51
N SER A 103 7.62 -7.74 6.88
CA SER A 103 6.53 -6.76 6.84
C SER A 103 5.48 -7.06 5.78
N LEU A 104 5.87 -7.52 4.59
CA LEU A 104 4.96 -7.81 3.48
C LEU A 104 4.51 -9.26 3.44
N GLY A 105 5.36 -10.19 3.86
CA GLY A 105 5.17 -11.62 3.61
C GLY A 105 5.40 -11.98 2.13
N GLU A 106 5.69 -13.25 1.88
CA GLU A 106 6.11 -13.76 0.57
C GLU A 106 5.08 -13.50 -0.54
N GLN A 107 3.80 -13.73 -0.24
CA GLN A 107 2.74 -13.65 -1.24
C GLN A 107 2.49 -12.21 -1.70
N LEU A 108 2.44 -11.25 -0.77
CA LEU A 108 2.24 -9.85 -1.13
C LEU A 108 3.49 -9.28 -1.79
N LEU A 109 4.67 -9.64 -1.31
CA LEU A 109 5.94 -9.23 -1.90
C LEU A 109 6.05 -9.70 -3.35
N SER A 110 5.81 -10.98 -3.62
CA SER A 110 5.83 -11.52 -5.00
C SER A 110 4.78 -10.89 -5.92
N THR A 111 3.63 -10.47 -5.36
CA THR A 111 2.59 -9.76 -6.13
C THR A 111 2.98 -8.32 -6.44
N LEU A 112 3.56 -7.59 -5.47
CA LEU A 112 3.83 -6.16 -5.60
C LEU A 112 5.16 -5.86 -6.29
N SER A 113 6.22 -6.63 -6.01
CA SER A 113 7.57 -6.34 -6.53
C SER A 113 7.63 -6.12 -8.06
N PRO A 114 6.93 -6.91 -8.91
CA PRO A 114 6.97 -6.70 -10.36
C PRO A 114 6.33 -5.40 -10.84
N VAL A 115 5.37 -4.85 -10.09
CA VAL A 115 4.56 -3.68 -10.50
C VAL A 115 4.81 -2.44 -9.66
N ALA A 116 5.59 -2.55 -8.58
CA ALA A 116 5.75 -1.50 -7.58
C ALA A 116 6.26 -0.19 -8.16
N VAL A 117 7.32 -0.24 -8.98
CA VAL A 117 7.91 0.95 -9.61
C VAL A 117 6.93 1.62 -10.58
N GLU A 118 6.27 0.84 -11.44
CA GLU A 118 5.29 1.36 -12.41
C GLU A 118 4.10 2.01 -11.69
N LEU A 119 3.55 1.37 -10.65
CA LEU A 119 2.45 1.94 -9.86
C LEU A 119 2.88 3.22 -9.11
N LEU A 120 4.10 3.27 -8.57
CA LEU A 120 4.62 4.45 -7.88
C LEU A 120 4.81 5.65 -8.82
N ALA A 121 5.03 5.45 -10.12
CA ALA A 121 5.02 6.53 -11.10
C ALA A 121 3.67 7.27 -11.15
N TYR A 122 2.58 6.57 -10.79
CA TYR A 122 1.22 7.10 -10.73
C TYR A 122 0.76 7.44 -9.30
N ARG A 123 1.68 7.79 -8.38
CA ARG A 123 1.39 8.09 -6.96
C ARG A 123 0.22 9.05 -6.74
N LYS A 124 0.10 10.09 -7.57
CA LYS A 124 -1.02 11.05 -7.48
C LYS A 124 -2.36 10.38 -7.75
N ALA A 125 -2.43 9.45 -8.71
CA ALA A 125 -3.64 8.69 -9.02
C ALA A 125 -3.97 7.69 -7.90
N LEU A 126 -2.96 6.99 -7.36
CA LEU A 126 -3.13 6.07 -6.22
C LEU A 126 -3.81 6.74 -5.02
N LYS A 127 -3.45 8.00 -4.73
CA LYS A 127 -4.07 8.80 -3.65
C LYS A 127 -5.55 9.12 -3.85
N THR A 128 -6.09 8.91 -5.05
CA THR A 128 -7.49 9.16 -5.37
C THR A 128 -8.37 7.93 -5.29
N VAL A 129 -7.80 6.76 -5.02
CA VAL A 129 -8.54 5.51 -4.76
C VAL A 129 -9.03 5.53 -3.31
N ASP A 130 -10.21 5.02 -3.03
CA ASP A 130 -10.75 5.07 -1.66
C ASP A 130 -10.06 4.06 -0.74
N LEU A 131 -9.89 2.83 -1.23
CA LEU A 131 -9.22 1.72 -0.52
C LEU A 131 -8.44 0.85 -1.50
N PHE A 132 -7.41 0.16 -0.99
CA PHE A 132 -6.78 -0.96 -1.67
C PHE A 132 -7.06 -2.24 -0.90
N ALA A 133 -7.31 -3.33 -1.62
CA ALA A 133 -7.54 -4.64 -1.03
C ALA A 133 -6.67 -5.70 -1.70
N PHE A 134 -6.26 -6.71 -0.94
CA PHE A 134 -5.53 -7.87 -1.45
C PHE A 134 -6.17 -9.15 -0.96
N LYS A 135 -6.34 -10.10 -1.88
CA LYS A 135 -6.79 -11.45 -1.57
C LYS A 135 -6.37 -12.39 -2.70
N ASP A 136 -5.96 -13.60 -2.34
CA ASP A 136 -5.65 -14.69 -3.27
C ASP A 136 -4.67 -14.29 -4.40
N GLY A 137 -3.65 -13.49 -4.07
CA GLY A 137 -2.62 -13.04 -5.03
C GLY A 137 -3.05 -11.88 -5.94
N VAL A 138 -4.20 -11.26 -5.67
CA VAL A 138 -4.74 -10.18 -6.49
C VAL A 138 -4.88 -8.91 -5.68
N VAL A 139 -4.37 -7.80 -6.23
CA VAL A 139 -4.58 -6.46 -5.69
C VAL A 139 -5.75 -5.78 -6.40
N TYR A 140 -6.63 -5.18 -5.61
CA TYR A 140 -7.81 -4.47 -6.05
C TYR A 140 -7.71 -3.00 -5.66
N ALA A 141 -7.91 -2.11 -6.64
CA ALA A 141 -8.31 -0.73 -6.39
C ALA A 141 -9.81 -0.72 -6.10
N VAL A 142 -10.19 -0.26 -4.90
CA VAL A 142 -11.56 -0.30 -4.41
C VAL A 142 -12.14 1.12 -4.43
N GLU A 143 -13.27 1.26 -5.11
CA GLU A 143 -14.08 2.47 -5.11
C GLU A 143 -15.33 2.22 -4.26
N VAL A 144 -15.62 3.14 -3.33
CA VAL A 144 -16.71 3.03 -2.38
C VAL A 144 -17.84 3.98 -2.75
N LYS A 145 -19.04 3.42 -2.92
CA LYS A 145 -20.24 4.21 -3.25
C LYS A 145 -21.25 4.12 -2.12
N THR A 146 -21.53 5.26 -1.50
CA THR A 146 -22.68 5.40 -0.59
C THR A 146 -23.96 5.71 -1.39
N ASN A 147 -25.12 5.27 -0.89
CA ASN A 147 -26.48 5.39 -1.49
C ASN A 147 -26.58 6.14 -2.84
N SER A 148 -26.97 5.42 -3.91
CA SER A 148 -27.31 5.92 -5.25
C SER A 148 -26.18 6.54 -6.10
N GLY A 149 -24.93 6.51 -5.65
CA GLY A 149 -23.78 6.93 -6.47
C GLY A 149 -23.53 5.96 -7.63
N LYS A 150 -23.79 6.38 -8.87
CA LYS A 150 -23.25 5.70 -10.06
C LYS A 150 -21.74 5.91 -10.14
N LEU A 151 -21.02 4.96 -10.74
CA LEU A 151 -19.64 5.20 -11.16
C LEU A 151 -19.65 6.35 -12.17
N SER A 152 -18.88 7.40 -11.90
CA SER A 152 -18.77 8.54 -12.83
C SER A 152 -17.77 8.23 -13.94
N GLU A 153 -17.92 8.85 -15.12
CA GLU A 153 -17.01 8.66 -16.27
C GLU A 153 -15.54 9.00 -15.94
N LYS A 154 -15.28 9.92 -15.01
CA LYS A 154 -13.92 10.22 -14.50
C LYS A 154 -13.25 9.04 -13.78
N GLN A 155 -14.00 7.98 -13.45
CA GLN A 155 -13.49 6.77 -12.81
C GLN A 155 -13.02 5.75 -13.85
N TRP A 156 -13.58 5.80 -15.05
CA TRP A 156 -13.09 5.05 -16.22
C TRP A 156 -11.69 5.52 -16.66
N GLU A 157 -11.38 6.81 -16.50
CA GLU A 157 -10.04 7.34 -16.75
C GLU A 157 -9.01 6.86 -15.71
N LYS A 158 -9.43 6.60 -14.46
CA LYS A 158 -8.55 6.04 -13.41
C LYS A 158 -8.18 4.58 -13.70
N THR A 159 -9.10 3.78 -14.24
CA THR A 159 -8.87 2.40 -14.70
C THR A 159 -7.76 2.29 -15.74
N LEU A 160 -7.62 3.29 -16.62
CA LEU A 160 -6.56 3.33 -17.62
C LEU A 160 -5.18 3.54 -16.99
N VAL A 161 -5.10 4.39 -15.97
CA VAL A 161 -3.84 4.71 -15.25
C VAL A 161 -3.43 3.59 -14.31
N LEU A 162 -4.39 2.90 -13.69
CA LEU A 162 -4.16 1.83 -12.72
C LEU A 162 -4.45 0.43 -13.29
N ARG A 163 -4.33 0.26 -14.61
CA ARG A 163 -4.65 -0.98 -15.35
C ARG A 163 -3.96 -2.27 -14.83
N LEU A 164 -2.89 -2.13 -14.05
CA LEU A 164 -2.17 -3.23 -13.42
C LEU A 164 -2.92 -3.80 -12.20
N LEU A 165 -3.90 -3.07 -11.68
CA LEU A 165 -4.74 -3.45 -10.56
C LEU A 165 -6.10 -3.92 -11.09
N ARG A 166 -6.71 -4.88 -10.39
CA ARG A 166 -8.13 -5.16 -10.62
C ARG A 166 -8.97 -4.10 -9.94
N HIS A 167 -10.21 -3.93 -10.37
CA HIS A 167 -11.10 -2.92 -9.84
C HIS A 167 -12.30 -3.57 -9.14
N LEU A 168 -12.60 -3.08 -7.92
CA LEU A 168 -13.80 -3.45 -7.18
C LEU A 168 -14.61 -2.19 -6.88
N ALA A 169 -15.91 -2.27 -7.09
CA ALA A 169 -16.85 -1.31 -6.53
C ALA A 169 -17.51 -1.93 -5.30
N VAL A 170 -17.44 -1.23 -4.17
CA VAL A 170 -18.16 -1.60 -2.95
C VAL A 170 -19.28 -0.59 -2.71
N HIS A 171 -20.53 -1.06 -2.82
CA HIS A 171 -21.69 -0.23 -2.52
C HIS A 171 -22.07 -0.40 -1.06
N VAL A 172 -22.16 0.72 -0.35
CA VAL A 172 -22.52 0.78 1.07
C VAL A 172 -23.85 1.50 1.21
N TYR A 173 -24.87 0.74 1.60
CA TYR A 173 -26.20 1.28 1.83
C TYR A 173 -26.32 1.67 3.31
N LEU A 174 -26.25 2.98 3.60
CA LEU A 174 -26.24 3.48 4.98
C LEU A 174 -27.64 3.53 5.61
N GLN A 175 -28.68 3.58 4.77
CA GLN A 175 -30.08 3.66 5.22
C GLN A 175 -30.72 2.29 5.48
N ASN A 176 -30.23 1.26 4.77
CA ASN A 176 -30.58 -0.15 4.97
C ASN A 176 -29.27 -0.93 4.92
N PRO A 177 -28.84 -1.63 5.99
CA PRO A 177 -27.49 -2.17 6.11
C PRO A 177 -27.27 -3.33 5.14
N LEU A 178 -26.93 -2.97 3.90
CA LEU A 178 -26.53 -3.86 2.84
C LEU A 178 -25.18 -3.37 2.34
N VAL A 179 -24.27 -4.31 2.07
CA VAL A 179 -22.99 -4.01 1.41
C VAL A 179 -22.82 -5.00 0.27
N GLU A 180 -22.58 -4.48 -0.93
CA GLU A 180 -22.41 -5.27 -2.16
C GLU A 180 -21.02 -5.05 -2.75
N ILE A 181 -20.41 -6.11 -3.31
CA ILE A 181 -19.13 -6.06 -4.02
C ILE A 181 -19.37 -6.43 -5.47
N ASN A 182 -19.01 -5.54 -6.38
CA ASN A 182 -19.08 -5.77 -7.82
C ASN A 182 -17.68 -5.66 -8.42
N GLN A 183 -17.32 -6.57 -9.32
CA GLN A 183 -16.15 -6.40 -10.18
C GLN A 183 -16.50 -5.41 -11.29
N LEU A 184 -15.56 -4.52 -11.62
CA LEU A 184 -15.70 -3.53 -12.69
C LEU A 184 -15.04 -3.99 -13.97
#